data_AF-A0A2V8VAS4-F1
#
_entry.id   AF-A0A2V8VAS4-F1
#
_cell.length_a   1.000
_cell.length_b   1.000
_cell.length_c   1.000
_cell.angle_alpha   90.00
_cell.angle_beta   90.00
_cell.angle_gamma   90.00
#
_symmetry.space_group_name_H-M   'P 1'
#
loop_
_entity.id
_entity.type
_entity.pdbx_description
1 polymer ?
#
loop_
_entity_poly.entity_id
_entity_poly.type
_entity_poly.pdbx_seq_one_letter_code
_entity_poly.pdbx_strand_id
1 'polypeptide(L)'
;MPSLHAAALPPAFELNIGQSPSAMKFLSRGTHYVLFATDRDIVLSLASSPAHPVRMRLPCRIRPEGIDPLDGKTNYLGSDPLLRNVPNYARIRYPSVAPGIDLVLRHGNA
;
A
#
# COMPACT_ATOMS: atom_id res chain seq x y z
N MET A 1 -17.49 8.60 -23.92
CA MET A 1 -17.39 8.63 -22.44
C MET A 1 -16.02 9.17 -22.09
N PRO A 2 -15.89 10.30 -21.37
CA PRO A 2 -14.56 10.81 -21.02
C PRO A 2 -13.93 9.86 -20.00
N SER A 3 -12.85 9.21 -20.38
CA SER A 3 -11.97 8.48 -19.47
C SER A 3 -11.08 9.50 -18.76
N LEU A 4 -11.26 9.67 -17.45
CA LEU A 4 -10.23 10.29 -16.62
C LEU A 4 -8.99 9.39 -16.72
N HIS A 5 -7.98 9.84 -17.45
CA HIS A 5 -6.64 9.33 -17.26
C HIS A 5 -6.25 9.78 -15.84
N ALA A 6 -6.32 8.88 -14.87
CA ALA A 6 -5.65 9.11 -13.60
C ALA A 6 -4.19 9.40 -13.96
N ALA A 7 -3.72 10.62 -13.68
CA ALA A 7 -2.31 10.96 -13.81
C ALA A 7 -1.51 9.82 -13.16
N ALA A 8 -0.57 9.23 -13.88
CA ALA A 8 0.24 8.12 -13.38
C ALA A 8 1.02 8.63 -12.17
N LEU A 9 0.46 8.44 -10.98
CA LEU A 9 1.12 8.78 -9.72
C LEU A 9 2.37 7.91 -9.61
N PRO A 10 3.52 8.50 -9.21
CA PRO A 10 4.68 7.71 -8.86
C PRO A 10 4.26 6.61 -7.88
N PRO A 11 4.68 5.35 -8.10
CA PRO A 11 4.28 4.26 -7.26
C PRO A 11 4.71 4.55 -5.81
N ALA A 12 3.75 4.47 -4.89
CA ALA A 12 3.95 4.80 -3.49
C ALA A 12 3.19 3.81 -2.58
N PHE A 13 3.63 3.73 -1.32
CA PHE A 13 2.85 3.14 -0.24
C PHE A 13 2.15 4.24 0.54
N GLU A 14 0.82 4.19 0.55
CA GLU A 14 -0.04 5.18 1.21
C GLU A 14 -0.46 4.65 2.59
N LEU A 15 -0.28 5.47 3.62
CA LEU A 15 -0.72 5.12 4.97
C LEU A 15 -2.25 5.04 5.04
N ASN A 16 -2.80 3.99 5.66
CA ASN A 16 -4.23 3.93 5.92
C ASN A 16 -4.61 4.83 7.11
N ILE A 17 -5.29 5.94 6.80
CA ILE A 17 -5.85 6.88 7.78
C ILE A 17 -7.38 6.90 7.78
N GLY A 18 -8.02 5.97 7.07
CA GLY A 18 -9.48 5.85 6.97
C GLY A 18 -10.02 5.59 5.57
N GLN A 19 -9.17 5.57 4.54
CA GLN A 19 -9.60 5.36 3.15
C GLN A 19 -9.98 3.90 2.82
N SER A 20 -9.68 2.97 3.73
CA SER A 20 -9.81 1.52 3.56
C SER A 20 -10.12 0.89 4.93
N PRO A 21 -10.72 -0.32 5.00
CA PRO A 21 -10.96 -1.00 6.28
C PRO A 21 -9.72 -1.03 7.19
N SER A 22 -9.93 -0.84 8.49
CA SER A 22 -8.87 -0.62 9.50
C SER A 22 -7.85 -1.75 9.64
N ALA A 23 -8.17 -2.95 9.12
CA ALA A 23 -7.24 -4.06 9.00
C ALA A 23 -6.04 -3.73 8.11
N MET A 24 -6.25 -2.93 7.06
CA MET A 24 -5.19 -2.45 6.17
C MET A 24 -4.40 -1.37 6.88
N LYS A 25 -3.07 -1.43 6.78
CA LYS A 25 -2.14 -0.44 7.36
C LYS A 25 -1.50 0.40 6.28
N PHE A 26 -1.15 -0.21 5.15
CA PHE A 26 -0.71 0.48 3.95
C PHE A 26 -1.40 -0.10 2.72
N LEU A 27 -1.50 0.72 1.69
CA LEU A 27 -1.91 0.30 0.36
C LEU A 27 -0.94 0.85 -0.69
N SER A 28 -0.75 0.12 -1.77
CA SER A 28 -0.04 0.64 -2.96
C SER A 28 -0.89 0.34 -4.18
N ARG A 29 -1.01 1.33 -5.06
CA ARG A 29 -1.83 1.24 -6.27
C ARG A 29 -0.95 1.58 -7.45
N GLY A 30 -0.96 0.71 -8.45
CA GLY A 30 -0.38 0.98 -9.77
C GLY A 30 -1.42 0.72 -10.84
N THR A 31 -1.12 1.09 -12.09
CA THR A 31 -2.02 0.89 -13.24
C THR A 31 -2.51 -0.55 -13.38
N HIS A 32 -1.72 -1.54 -12.94
CA HIS A 32 -2.00 -2.96 -13.15
C HIS A 32 -2.13 -3.77 -11.86
N TYR A 33 -2.09 -3.14 -10.68
CA TYR A 33 -2.17 -3.86 -9.43
C TYR A 33 -2.69 -3.00 -8.28
N VAL A 34 -3.19 -3.69 -7.27
CA VAL A 34 -3.34 -3.15 -5.92
C VAL A 34 -2.65 -4.08 -4.93
N LEU A 35 -1.91 -3.50 -4.00
CA LEU A 35 -1.28 -4.19 -2.88
C LEU A 35 -1.86 -3.66 -1.58
N PHE A 36 -2.23 -4.56 -0.68
CA PHE A 36 -2.62 -4.26 0.68
C PHE A 36 -1.67 -4.89 1.68
N ALA A 37 -1.25 -4.12 2.67
CA ALA A 37 -0.39 -4.56 3.75
C ALA A 37 -1.15 -4.42 5.07
N THR A 38 -1.29 -5.53 5.80
CA THR A 38 -1.91 -5.59 7.14
C THR A 38 -0.84 -5.84 8.20
N ASP A 39 -1.21 -6.20 9.43
CA ASP A 39 -0.29 -6.68 10.45
C ASP A 39 0.14 -8.15 10.27
N ARG A 40 -0.47 -8.91 9.35
CA ARG A 40 -0.26 -10.36 9.23
C ARG A 40 -0.18 -10.89 7.80
N ASP A 41 -0.86 -10.24 6.88
CA ASP A 41 -0.93 -10.62 5.47
C ASP A 41 -0.51 -9.43 4.57
N ILE A 42 0.21 -9.73 3.51
CA ILE A 42 0.44 -8.85 2.35
C ILE A 42 -0.28 -9.48 1.17
N VAL A 43 -1.18 -8.73 0.54
CA VAL A 43 -2.05 -9.22 -0.54
C VAL A 43 -1.80 -8.39 -1.79
N LEU A 44 -1.40 -9.04 -2.88
CA LEU A 44 -1.25 -8.45 -4.21
C LEU A 44 -2.36 -8.97 -5.12
N SER A 45 -3.16 -8.07 -5.68
CA SER A 45 -4.14 -8.39 -6.71
C SER A 45 -3.74 -7.72 -8.02
N LEU A 46 -3.66 -8.50 -9.09
CA LEU A 46 -3.32 -8.01 -10.43
C LEU A 46 -4.60 -7.69 -11.19
N ALA A 47 -4.62 -6.57 -11.90
CA ALA A 47 -5.79 -6.14 -12.68
C ALA A 47 -6.21 -7.16 -13.75
N SER A 48 -5.27 -7.95 -14.28
CA SER A 48 -5.53 -9.02 -15.25
C SER A 48 -6.14 -10.28 -14.64
N SER A 49 -6.05 -10.47 -13.33
CA SER A 49 -6.60 -11.63 -12.63
C SER A 49 -7.04 -11.27 -11.20
N PRO A 50 -8.08 -10.43 -11.06
CA PRO A 50 -8.48 -9.90 -9.76
C PRO A 50 -9.00 -10.98 -8.81
N ALA A 51 -9.55 -12.08 -9.34
CA ALA A 51 -10.06 -13.22 -8.58
C ALA A 51 -8.97 -14.11 -7.97
N HIS A 52 -7.70 -13.96 -8.37
CA HIS A 52 -6.60 -14.80 -7.94
C HIS A 52 -5.47 -13.96 -7.29
N PRO A 53 -5.70 -13.42 -6.08
CA PRO A 53 -4.68 -12.63 -5.40
C PRO A 53 -3.54 -13.51 -4.89
N VAL A 54 -2.31 -12.99 -4.98
CA VAL A 54 -1.15 -13.57 -4.30
C VAL A 54 -1.15 -13.06 -2.85
N ARG A 55 -1.19 -13.99 -1.89
CA ARG A 55 -1.15 -13.67 -0.46
C ARG A 55 0.12 -14.20 0.16
N MET A 56 0.89 -13.31 0.76
CA MET A 56 2.00 -13.66 1.65
C MET A 56 1.54 -13.51 3.09
N ARG A 57 1.61 -14.60 3.87
CA ARG A 57 1.30 -14.60 5.29
C ARG A 57 2.57 -14.53 6.13
N LEU A 58 2.62 -13.58 7.04
CA LEU A 58 3.73 -13.40 7.97
C LEU A 58 3.65 -14.42 9.12
N PRO A 59 4.80 -14.85 9.66
CA PRO A 59 4.84 -15.81 10.77
C PRO A 59 4.26 -15.24 12.07
N CYS A 60 4.37 -13.93 12.28
CA CYS A 60 3.89 -13.22 13.46
C CYS A 60 2.99 -12.03 13.07
N ARG A 61 2.23 -11.50 14.03
CA ARG A 61 1.54 -10.21 13.86
C ARG A 61 2.51 -9.11 14.19
N ILE A 62 2.82 -8.26 13.22
CA ILE A 62 3.68 -7.11 13.40
C ILE A 62 3.19 -5.96 12.53
N ARG A 63 3.09 -4.77 13.13
CA ARG A 63 2.62 -3.59 12.43
C ARG A 63 3.73 -3.10 11.50
N PRO A 64 3.46 -2.89 10.20
CA PRO A 64 4.42 -2.28 9.31
C PRO A 64 4.60 -0.79 9.62
N GLU A 65 5.79 -0.28 9.30
CA GLU A 65 6.18 1.10 9.38
C GLU A 65 6.44 1.65 7.98
N GLY A 66 6.01 2.89 7.72
CA GLY A 66 6.41 3.60 6.51
C GLY A 66 7.83 4.15 6.70
N ILE A 67 8.72 3.87 5.75
CA ILE A 67 10.09 4.39 5.77
C ILE A 67 10.37 5.14 4.46
N ASP A 68 11.25 6.13 4.52
CA ASP A 68 11.53 7.09 3.44
C ASP A 68 10.24 7.79 2.96
N PRO A 69 9.72 8.74 3.75
CA PRO A 69 8.56 9.51 3.35
C PRO A 69 8.83 10.23 2.02
N LEU A 70 7.78 10.30 1.19
CA LEU A 70 7.79 11.02 -0.07
C LEU A 70 7.12 12.39 0.12
N ASP A 71 7.60 13.39 -0.60
CA ASP A 71 7.00 14.74 -0.57
C ASP A 71 5.58 14.74 -1.14
N GLY A 72 5.32 13.88 -2.13
CA GLY A 72 4.00 13.71 -2.73
C GLY A 72 3.00 13.11 -1.75
N LYS A 73 1.79 13.66 -1.69
CA LYS A 73 0.69 13.16 -0.84
C LYS A 73 -0.53 12.82 -1.67
N THR A 74 -1.34 11.89 -1.16
CA THR A 74 -2.57 11.48 -1.84
C THR A 74 -3.81 12.15 -1.25
N ASN A 75 -4.74 12.53 -2.12
CA ASN A 75 -6.03 13.14 -1.76
C ASN A 75 -7.18 12.28 -2.31
N TYR A 76 -8.15 11.95 -1.46
CA TYR A 76 -9.36 11.20 -1.80
C TYR A 76 -10.56 12.15 -1.88
N LEU A 77 -10.80 12.68 -3.09
CA LEU A 77 -11.76 13.75 -3.32
C LEU A 77 -13.24 13.30 -3.48
N GLY A 78 -13.52 12.00 -3.28
CA GLY A 78 -14.87 11.42 -3.34
C GLY A 78 -15.25 10.61 -2.11
N SER A 79 -14.55 10.81 -0.99
CA SER A 79 -14.86 10.20 0.31
C SER A 79 -15.67 11.18 1.18
N ASP A 80 -16.53 10.65 2.05
CA ASP A 80 -17.21 11.42 3.11
C ASP A 80 -16.86 10.81 4.48
N PRO A 81 -16.05 11.48 5.32
CA PRO A 81 -15.43 12.78 5.07
C PRO A 81 -14.32 12.71 4.01
N LEU A 82 -14.03 13.85 3.39
CA LEU A 82 -12.90 13.98 2.46
C LEU A 82 -11.57 13.69 3.18
N LEU A 83 -10.79 12.75 2.67
CA LEU A 83 -9.43 12.51 3.15
C LEU A 83 -8.41 13.25 2.28
N ARG A 84 -7.56 14.06 2.91
CA ARG A 84 -6.51 14.85 2.24
C ARG A 84 -5.17 14.65 2.91
N ASN A 85 -4.09 14.92 2.18
CA ASN A 85 -2.73 14.87 2.68
C ASN A 85 -2.34 13.50 3.26
N VAL A 86 -2.85 12.41 2.67
CA VAL A 86 -2.45 11.05 3.06
C VAL A 86 -0.94 10.90 2.80
N PRO A 87 -0.13 10.58 3.83
CA PRO A 87 1.30 10.42 3.66
C PRO A 87 1.65 9.23 2.77
N ASN A 88 2.65 9.44 1.92
CA ASN A 88 3.21 8.42 1.04
C ASN A 88 4.64 8.09 1.44
N TYR A 89 5.03 6.84 1.22
CA TYR A 89 6.34 6.30 1.56
C TYR A 89 6.90 5.52 0.37
N ALA A 90 8.22 5.58 0.18
CA ALA A 90 8.90 4.80 -0.86
C ALA A 90 8.96 3.30 -0.49
N ARG A 91 9.02 3.01 0.81
CA ARG A 91 9.12 1.64 1.32
C ARG A 91 8.27 1.46 2.57
N ILE A 92 7.88 0.22 2.85
CA ILE A 92 7.34 -0.17 4.15
C ILE A 92 8.19 -1.29 4.75
N ARG A 93 8.36 -1.26 6.07
CA ARG A 93 9.18 -2.20 6.84
C ARG A 93 8.32 -2.92 7.86
N TYR A 94 8.40 -4.24 7.87
CA TYR A 94 7.95 -5.09 8.96
C TYR A 94 9.18 -5.46 9.81
N PRO A 95 9.34 -4.88 11.00
CA PRO A 95 10.51 -5.14 11.83
C PRO A 95 10.43 -6.53 12.47
N SER A 96 11.56 -7.23 12.59
CA SER A 96 11.69 -8.48 13.36
C SER A 96 10.62 -9.53 13.01
N VAL A 97 10.37 -9.76 11.71
CA VAL A 97 9.47 -10.83 11.25
C VAL A 97 9.98 -12.22 11.64
N ALA A 98 11.29 -12.33 11.86
CA ALA A 98 11.96 -13.45 12.49
C ALA A 98 13.17 -12.93 13.30
N PRO A 99 13.83 -13.76 14.14
CA PRO A 99 14.99 -13.33 14.90
C PRO A 99 16.08 -12.72 14.01
N GLY A 100 16.33 -11.42 14.16
CA GLY A 100 17.33 -10.66 13.39
C GLY A 100 16.95 -10.34 11.94
N ILE A 101 15.69 -10.55 11.53
CA ILE A 101 15.25 -10.36 10.14
C ILE A 101 14.11 -9.34 10.05
N ASP A 102 14.34 -8.29 9.27
CA ASP A 102 13.32 -7.34 8.82
C ASP A 102 12.85 -7.69 7.40
N LEU A 103 11.56 -7.52 7.14
CA LEU A 103 11.02 -7.56 5.78
C LEU A 103 10.79 -6.13 5.29
N VAL A 104 11.38 -5.77 4.16
CA VAL A 104 11.17 -4.47 3.52
C VAL A 104 10.48 -4.69 2.17
N LEU A 105 9.33 -4.04 1.98
CA LEU A 105 8.69 -3.93 0.67
C LEU A 105 9.09 -2.61 0.02
N ARG A 106 9.46 -2.70 -1.25
CA ARG A 106 9.81 -1.57 -2.12
C ARG A 106 9.30 -1.84 -3.52
N HIS A 107 9.08 -0.79 -4.30
CA HIS A 107 8.86 -0.94 -5.74
C HIS A 107 10.17 -1.39 -6.42
N GLY A 108 10.05 -2.20 -7.47
CA GLY A 108 11.18 -2.54 -8.31
C GLY A 108 11.60 -1.34 -9.15
N ASN A 109 12.89 -1.27 -9.48
CA ASN A 109 13.35 -0.38 -10.54
C ASN A 109 12.98 -1.05 -11.86
N ALA A 110 12.27 -0.34 -12.73
CA ALA A 110 12.09 -0.74 -14.12
C ALA A 110 13.39 -0.51 -14.90
#